data_AF-A0A5C6E2M7-F1
#
_entry.id   AF-A0A5C6E2M7-F1
#
_cell.length_a   1.000
_cell.length_b   1.000
_cell.length_c   1.000
_cell.angle_alpha   90.00
_cell.angle_beta   90.00
_cell.angle_gamma   90.00
#
_symmetry.space_group_name_H-M   'P 1'
#
loop_
_entity.id
_entity.type
_entity.pdbx_description
1 polymer ?
#
loop_
_entity_poly.entity_id
_entity_poly.type
_entity_poly.pdbx_seq_one_letter_code
_entity_poly.pdbx_strand_id
1 'polypeptide(L)'
;MSVVLMLLIGGAIQFYSVTLNVSDMDIRQVHLATSLMQMIEDDLRSTVHPQPFDASALESMLQATASQGGDSQQASSEEDLSAAGITGDDELDVSVDSDVSVDSTVPDLLTDTSVLAVPGLIGNQYQIQIDVSCLPRLEEYLPIIDQTTSDLDDIPSDIKTVSYFVQPAGTIGGVTDSLSRLLIAANSGQATEDESGAGGLVRRSLDRHVTLEAIDNGSIMTLNQTGELLAPEITAIEFSYWDGTLWQLQWNSDEMGQLPAAVKVQLTMLDPASAMTAESDSSDPANLRVISHIIRLPMSQPVETSEEETVLSETGL
;
A
#
# COMPACT_ATOMS: atom_id res chain seq x y z
N MET A 1 -15.46 -61.53 -9.29
CA MET A 1 -14.89 -61.29 -7.95
C MET A 1 -13.61 -60.46 -8.01
N SER A 2 -12.53 -60.93 -8.66
CA SER A 2 -11.24 -60.19 -8.69
C SER A 2 -11.31 -58.79 -9.33
N VAL A 3 -12.03 -58.63 -10.46
CA VAL A 3 -12.15 -57.34 -11.16
C VAL A 3 -12.88 -56.27 -10.34
N VAL A 4 -13.92 -56.65 -9.60
CA VAL A 4 -14.67 -55.74 -8.71
C VAL A 4 -13.80 -55.28 -7.55
N LEU A 5 -12.98 -56.19 -7.01
CA LEU A 5 -12.06 -55.89 -5.91
C LEU A 5 -10.95 -54.93 -6.39
N MET A 6 -10.38 -55.14 -7.59
CA MET A 6 -9.42 -54.20 -8.19
C MET A 6 -10.02 -52.81 -8.44
N LEU A 7 -11.27 -52.73 -8.91
CA LEU A 7 -11.96 -51.45 -9.10
C LEU A 7 -12.20 -50.72 -7.77
N LEU A 8 -12.57 -51.44 -6.71
CA LEU A 8 -12.76 -50.84 -5.39
C LEU A 8 -11.44 -50.34 -4.78
N ILE A 9 -10.35 -51.11 -4.93
CA ILE A 9 -9.02 -50.68 -4.47
C ILE A 9 -8.54 -49.46 -5.27
N GLY A 10 -8.71 -49.47 -6.60
CA GLY A 10 -8.35 -48.35 -7.46
C GLY A 10 -9.10 -47.08 -7.09
N GLY A 11 -10.42 -47.18 -6.85
CA GLY A 11 -11.24 -46.06 -6.39
C GLY A 11 -10.81 -45.53 -5.02
N ALA A 12 -10.47 -46.40 -4.07
CA ALA A 12 -9.99 -46.00 -2.75
C ALA A 12 -8.64 -45.26 -2.81
N ILE A 13 -7.71 -45.70 -3.65
CA ILE A 13 -6.41 -45.03 -3.85
C ILE A 13 -6.60 -43.65 -4.47
N GLN A 14 -7.44 -43.54 -5.50
CA GLN A 14 -7.72 -42.27 -6.18
C GLN A 14 -8.38 -41.27 -5.22
N PHE A 15 -9.36 -41.72 -4.43
CA PHE A 15 -10.00 -40.88 -3.42
C PHE A 15 -9.00 -40.37 -2.38
N TYR A 16 -8.12 -41.25 -1.90
CA TYR A 16 -7.08 -40.88 -0.94
C TYR A 16 -6.08 -39.87 -1.52
N SER A 17 -5.62 -40.07 -2.77
CA SER A 17 -4.69 -39.13 -3.41
C SER A 17 -5.28 -37.74 -3.62
N VAL A 18 -6.57 -37.65 -4.00
CA VAL A 18 -7.26 -36.37 -4.17
C VAL A 18 -7.40 -35.68 -2.81
N THR A 19 -7.86 -36.41 -1.79
CA THR A 19 -8.05 -35.85 -0.43
C THR A 19 -6.74 -35.35 0.16
N LEU A 20 -5.64 -36.11 0.00
CA LEU A 20 -4.32 -35.67 0.45
C LEU A 20 -3.84 -34.42 -0.29
N ASN A 21 -4.04 -34.34 -1.61
CA ASN A 21 -3.60 -33.18 -2.38
C ASN A 21 -4.36 -31.92 -1.96
N VAL A 22 -5.70 -32.00 -1.82
CA VAL A 22 -6.50 -30.88 -1.31
C VAL A 22 -6.06 -30.46 0.08
N SER A 23 -5.81 -31.41 0.98
CA SER A 23 -5.35 -31.12 2.35
C SER A 23 -3.97 -30.44 2.36
N ASP A 24 -3.05 -30.88 1.49
CA ASP A 24 -1.72 -30.30 1.36
C ASP A 24 -1.76 -28.89 0.77
N MET A 25 -2.61 -28.68 -0.25
CA MET A 25 -2.86 -27.34 -0.82
C MET A 25 -3.46 -26.39 0.22
N ASP A 26 -4.41 -26.86 1.03
CA ASP A 26 -5.03 -26.08 2.10
C ASP A 26 -4.00 -25.64 3.16
N ILE A 27 -3.13 -26.55 3.60
CA ILE A 27 -2.05 -26.23 4.55
C ILE A 27 -1.08 -25.19 3.95
N ARG A 28 -0.69 -25.38 2.67
CA ARG A 28 0.20 -24.44 1.98
C ARG A 28 -0.41 -23.04 1.89
N GLN A 29 -1.69 -22.93 1.55
CA GLN A 29 -2.38 -21.64 1.49
C GLN A 29 -2.48 -20.98 2.86
N VAL A 30 -2.81 -21.72 3.92
CA VAL A 30 -2.87 -21.16 5.28
C VAL A 30 -1.50 -20.64 5.72
N HIS A 31 -0.42 -21.38 5.41
CA HIS A 31 0.94 -20.94 5.72
C HIS A 31 1.33 -19.69 4.91
N LEU A 32 1.01 -19.66 3.61
CA LEU A 32 1.24 -18.51 2.75
C LEU A 32 0.51 -17.27 3.28
N ALA A 33 -0.79 -17.40 3.56
CA ALA A 33 -1.59 -16.29 4.08
C ALA A 33 -1.09 -15.80 5.44
N THR A 34 -0.70 -16.71 6.33
CA THR A 34 -0.15 -16.34 7.65
C THR A 34 1.18 -15.60 7.50
N SER A 35 2.06 -16.05 6.61
CA SER A 35 3.34 -15.39 6.35
C SER A 35 3.15 -14.00 5.75
N LEU A 36 2.19 -13.83 4.83
CA LEU A 36 1.90 -12.53 4.22
C LEU A 36 1.23 -11.58 5.22
N MET A 37 0.31 -12.08 6.04
CA MET A 37 -0.29 -11.30 7.13
C MET A 37 0.77 -10.79 8.11
N GLN A 38 1.72 -11.64 8.50
CA GLN A 38 2.81 -11.25 9.40
C GLN A 38 3.72 -10.21 8.74
N MET A 39 4.04 -10.38 7.45
CA MET A 39 4.84 -9.42 6.69
C MET A 39 4.16 -8.05 6.63
N ILE A 40 2.87 -8.01 6.27
CA ILE A 40 2.08 -6.77 6.24
C ILE A 40 1.96 -6.17 7.64
N GLU A 41 1.82 -6.99 8.69
CA GLU A 41 1.80 -6.54 10.08
C GLU A 41 3.13 -5.89 10.50
N ASP A 42 4.26 -6.50 10.16
CA ASP A 42 5.59 -5.98 10.50
C ASP A 42 5.86 -4.65 9.77
N ASP A 43 5.48 -4.55 8.49
CA ASP A 43 5.60 -3.31 7.70
C ASP A 43 4.66 -2.21 8.25
N LEU A 44 3.41 -2.54 8.59
CA LEU A 44 2.50 -1.57 9.23
C LEU A 44 3.01 -1.12 10.60
N ARG A 45 3.51 -2.04 11.43
CA ARG A 45 4.04 -1.67 12.76
C ARG A 45 5.30 -0.82 12.69
N SER A 46 6.06 -0.90 11.60
CA SER A 46 7.26 -0.11 11.36
C SER A 46 7.00 1.18 10.57
N THR A 47 5.73 1.55 10.38
CA THR A 47 5.35 2.82 9.78
C THR A 47 5.81 4.00 10.64
N VAL A 48 6.45 4.98 10.01
CA VAL A 48 6.99 6.18 10.64
C VAL A 48 6.02 7.33 10.46
N HIS A 49 5.73 8.04 11.55
CA HIS A 49 5.04 9.33 11.49
C HIS A 49 5.66 10.28 12.50
N PRO A 50 6.48 11.26 12.06
CA PRO A 50 7.11 12.21 12.97
C PRO A 50 6.06 13.16 13.51
N GLN A 51 6.07 13.38 14.82
CA GLN A 51 5.23 14.41 15.43
C GLN A 51 5.86 15.79 15.19
N PRO A 52 5.05 16.82 14.91
CA PRO A 52 5.55 18.18 14.87
C PRO A 52 6.11 18.54 16.25
N PHE A 53 7.26 19.20 16.28
CA PHE A 53 7.89 19.65 17.52
C PHE A 53 6.99 20.71 18.19
N ASP A 54 6.55 20.42 19.42
CA ASP A 54 5.79 21.39 20.23
C ASP A 54 6.71 22.52 20.70
N ALA A 55 6.72 23.61 19.94
CA ALA A 55 7.48 24.81 20.27
C ALA A 55 6.82 25.68 21.34
N SER A 56 5.63 25.33 21.88
CA SER A 56 4.90 26.19 22.82
C SER A 56 5.69 26.52 24.09
N ALA A 57 6.44 25.55 24.62
CA ALA A 57 7.31 25.75 25.77
C ALA A 57 8.52 26.65 25.44
N LEU A 58 9.07 26.52 24.23
CA LEU A 58 10.16 27.36 23.74
C LEU A 58 9.69 28.79 23.45
N GLU A 59 8.52 28.95 22.85
CA GLU A 59 7.83 30.22 22.61
C GLU A 59 7.57 30.92 23.95
N SER A 60 7.06 30.20 24.96
CA SER A 60 6.87 30.74 26.30
C SER A 60 8.18 31.18 26.95
N MET A 61 9.26 30.41 26.81
CA MET A 61 10.59 30.79 27.32
C MET A 61 11.22 31.96 26.56
N LEU A 62 11.02 32.03 25.25
CA LEU A 62 11.51 33.12 24.41
C LEU A 62 10.73 34.40 24.69
N GLN A 63 9.42 34.32 24.88
CA GLN A 63 8.55 35.43 25.28
C GLN A 63 8.88 35.90 26.71
N ALA A 64 9.16 34.98 27.63
CA ALA A 64 9.64 35.32 28.97
C ALA A 64 11.01 36.03 28.93
N THR A 65 11.92 35.59 28.07
CA THR A 65 13.25 36.21 27.89
C THR A 65 13.15 37.57 27.18
N ALA A 66 12.30 37.69 26.16
CA ALA A 66 12.02 38.94 25.47
C ALA A 66 11.36 39.97 26.39
N SER A 67 10.50 39.54 27.32
CA SER A 67 9.90 40.41 28.35
C SER A 67 10.87 40.84 29.45
N GLN A 68 12.02 40.17 29.61
CA GLN A 68 13.04 40.49 30.60
C GLN A 68 14.25 41.26 30.01
N GLY A 69 14.31 41.43 28.69
CA GLY A 69 15.45 41.99 27.97
C GLY A 69 15.13 43.12 26.96
N GLY A 70 14.06 43.89 27.17
CA GLY A 70 13.60 44.89 26.18
C GLY A 70 13.24 46.26 26.76
N ASP A 71 14.25 47.07 27.13
CA ASP A 71 14.22 48.52 26.98
C ASP A 71 15.22 48.92 25.89
N SER A 72 14.73 48.97 24.65
CA SER A 72 15.32 49.74 23.56
C SER A 72 14.37 49.77 22.36
N GLN A 73 13.68 50.91 22.23
CA GLN A 73 13.13 51.40 20.97
C GLN A 73 14.22 51.38 19.88
N GLN A 74 13.94 50.84 18.69
CA GLN A 74 14.15 51.59 17.44
C GLN A 74 13.48 50.94 16.22
N ALA A 75 12.65 51.75 15.58
CA ALA A 75 12.04 51.70 14.26
C ALA A 75 12.80 50.98 13.12
N SER A 76 12.04 50.23 12.31
CA SER A 76 12.15 50.14 10.84
C SER A 76 10.91 49.39 10.32
N SER A 77 9.92 50.11 9.81
CA SER A 77 9.66 50.31 8.36
C SER A 77 8.79 49.19 7.76
N GLU A 78 7.50 49.49 7.68
CA GLU A 78 6.51 48.81 6.85
C GLU A 78 6.93 48.96 5.38
N GLU A 79 7.43 47.89 4.77
CA GLU A 79 7.64 47.80 3.33
C GLU A 79 6.41 47.19 2.66
N ASP A 80 5.67 48.08 2.02
CA ASP A 80 4.58 47.89 1.09
C ASP A 80 5.04 47.05 -0.12
N LEU A 81 4.48 45.84 -0.29
CA LEU A 81 4.77 44.92 -1.41
C LEU A 81 3.70 44.97 -2.51
N SER A 82 3.05 46.12 -2.72
CA SER A 82 1.99 46.29 -3.74
C SER A 82 2.51 46.47 -5.19
N ALA A 83 3.79 46.18 -5.47
CA ALA A 83 4.44 46.51 -6.74
C ALA A 83 4.65 45.33 -7.72
N ALA A 84 4.10 44.14 -7.44
CA ALA A 84 4.09 43.03 -8.40
C ALA A 84 2.78 43.01 -9.19
N GLY A 85 2.69 43.88 -10.21
CA GLY A 85 1.57 43.94 -11.14
C GLY A 85 1.48 42.69 -12.02
N ILE A 86 0.71 41.69 -11.56
CA ILE A 86 0.21 40.61 -12.41
C ILE A 86 -1.31 40.58 -12.30
N THR A 87 -1.96 41.26 -13.24
CA THR A 87 -3.40 41.19 -13.52
C THR A 87 -3.54 40.75 -14.97
N GLY A 88 -4.27 39.66 -15.20
CA GLY A 88 -4.55 39.10 -16.52
C GLY A 88 -4.73 37.59 -16.39
N ASP A 89 -5.92 37.10 -16.01
CA ASP A 89 -6.96 36.65 -16.95
C ASP A 89 -6.41 35.62 -17.95
N ASP A 90 -6.48 34.34 -17.56
CA ASP A 90 -6.49 33.23 -18.51
C ASP A 90 -7.43 32.15 -17.97
N GLU A 91 -8.70 32.26 -18.34
CA GLU A 91 -9.71 31.21 -18.22
C GLU A 91 -9.31 30.04 -19.14
N LEU A 92 -8.62 29.04 -18.57
CA LEU A 92 -8.43 27.75 -19.22
C LEU A 92 -9.62 26.83 -18.88
N ASP A 93 -10.60 26.89 -19.78
CA ASP A 93 -11.72 25.96 -19.95
C ASP A 93 -11.19 24.55 -20.28
N VAL A 94 -10.98 23.73 -19.25
CA VAL A 94 -10.77 22.29 -19.40
C VAL A 94 -12.14 21.62 -19.51
N SER A 95 -12.48 21.30 -20.76
CA SER A 95 -13.58 20.42 -21.11
C SER A 95 -13.26 19.00 -20.64
N VAL A 96 -13.85 18.61 -19.52
CA VAL A 96 -13.82 17.23 -19.02
C VAL A 96 -14.76 16.40 -19.89
N ASP A 97 -14.16 15.62 -20.78
CA ASP A 97 -14.84 14.60 -21.59
C ASP A 97 -15.48 13.56 -20.66
N SER A 98 -16.80 13.47 -20.74
CA SER A 98 -17.64 12.61 -19.93
C SER A 98 -17.95 11.35 -20.74
N ASP A 99 -17.09 10.33 -20.68
CA ASP A 99 -17.49 8.95 -20.98
C ASP A 99 -16.45 7.90 -20.53
N VAL A 100 -16.51 7.46 -19.25
CA VAL A 100 -16.27 6.07 -18.82
C VAL A 100 -16.86 5.95 -17.41
N SER A 101 -17.99 5.24 -17.31
CA SER A 101 -18.58 4.83 -16.03
C SER A 101 -17.79 3.69 -15.40
N VAL A 102 -16.83 4.01 -14.54
CA VAL A 102 -16.30 3.11 -13.50
C VAL A 102 -16.37 3.88 -12.19
N ASP A 103 -17.10 3.34 -11.22
CA ASP A 103 -17.40 3.88 -9.89
C ASP A 103 -16.24 4.71 -9.29
N SER A 104 -16.27 6.03 -9.49
CA SER A 104 -15.11 6.92 -9.30
C SER A 104 -15.03 7.54 -7.89
N THR A 105 -15.62 6.93 -6.87
CA THR A 105 -15.60 7.50 -5.51
C THR A 105 -14.35 7.16 -4.71
N VAL A 106 -13.40 6.41 -5.28
CA VAL A 106 -12.15 6.01 -4.62
C VAL A 106 -10.96 6.36 -5.53
N PRO A 107 -10.09 7.33 -5.15
CA PRO A 107 -8.92 7.68 -5.95
C PRO A 107 -7.95 6.50 -6.03
N ASP A 108 -7.42 6.24 -7.23
CA ASP A 108 -6.49 5.15 -7.49
C ASP A 108 -5.03 5.63 -7.36
N LEU A 109 -4.36 5.34 -6.23
CA LEU A 109 -2.95 5.59 -5.93
C LEU A 109 -1.96 5.00 -6.95
N LEU A 110 -2.33 4.02 -7.77
CA LEU A 110 -1.43 3.53 -8.84
C LEU A 110 -1.33 4.50 -10.03
N THR A 111 -2.35 5.34 -10.20
CA THR A 111 -2.46 6.29 -11.31
C THR A 111 -2.43 7.74 -10.82
N ASP A 112 -2.76 7.96 -9.55
CA ASP A 112 -2.79 9.26 -8.89
C ASP A 112 -1.38 9.70 -8.47
N THR A 113 -1.15 11.01 -8.46
CA THR A 113 0.11 11.64 -8.07
C THR A 113 0.09 12.10 -6.62
N SER A 114 -0.84 11.57 -5.81
CA SER A 114 -0.97 11.92 -4.40
C SER A 114 0.23 11.40 -3.61
N VAL A 115 1.07 12.33 -3.17
CA VAL A 115 2.29 12.06 -2.40
C VAL A 115 2.14 12.59 -0.99
N LEU A 116 2.64 11.85 -0.01
CA LEU A 116 2.75 12.40 1.34
C LEU A 116 3.94 13.35 1.44
N ALA A 117 3.71 14.57 1.93
CA ALA A 117 4.73 15.51 2.34
C ALA A 117 5.49 15.01 3.58
N VAL A 118 4.78 14.38 4.53
CA VAL A 118 5.36 13.85 5.77
C VAL A 118 5.36 12.32 5.73
N PRO A 119 6.34 11.63 6.34
CA PRO A 119 6.25 10.19 6.49
C PRO A 119 4.96 9.75 7.18
N GLY A 120 4.28 8.78 6.59
CA GLY A 120 3.01 8.31 7.10
C GLY A 120 2.39 7.20 6.27
N LEU A 121 1.06 7.22 6.21
CA LEU A 121 0.24 6.23 5.53
C LEU A 121 -0.77 6.95 4.63
N ILE A 122 -0.84 6.52 3.39
CA ILE A 122 -1.92 6.85 2.47
C ILE A 122 -2.48 5.55 1.89
N GLY A 123 -3.80 5.44 1.79
CA GLY A 123 -4.38 4.25 1.21
C GLY A 123 -5.88 4.34 1.02
N ASN A 124 -6.37 3.43 0.20
CA ASN A 124 -7.78 3.23 -0.08
C ASN A 124 -8.14 1.77 0.22
N GLN A 125 -9.33 1.32 -0.20
CA GLN A 125 -9.76 -0.05 0.06
C GLN A 125 -8.86 -1.09 -0.59
N TYR A 126 -8.32 -0.89 -1.79
CA TYR A 126 -7.63 -1.95 -2.55
C TYR A 126 -6.11 -1.82 -2.58
N GLN A 127 -5.59 -0.69 -2.11
CA GLN A 127 -4.15 -0.45 -2.07
C GLN A 127 -3.76 0.45 -0.91
N ILE A 128 -2.53 0.29 -0.49
CA ILE A 128 -1.95 1.05 0.61
C ILE A 128 -0.50 1.37 0.28
N GLN A 129 -0.09 2.58 0.66
CA GLN A 129 1.28 3.04 0.61
C GLN A 129 1.67 3.56 1.99
N ILE A 130 2.76 3.03 2.52
CA ILE A 130 3.25 3.32 3.87
C ILE A 130 4.74 3.61 3.84
N ASP A 131 5.17 4.53 4.69
CA ASP A 131 6.57 4.84 4.88
C ASP A 131 7.13 4.10 6.09
N VAL A 132 8.04 3.18 5.83
CA VAL A 132 8.59 2.25 6.81
C VAL A 132 10.03 2.62 7.15
N SER A 133 10.36 2.62 8.44
CA SER A 133 11.78 2.72 8.86
C SER A 133 12.48 1.39 8.59
N CYS A 134 13.52 1.41 7.76
CA CYS A 134 14.34 0.24 7.50
C CYS A 134 15.81 0.65 7.58
N LEU A 135 16.63 -0.10 8.31
CA LEU A 135 18.08 0.13 8.27
C LEU A 135 18.64 -0.47 6.96
N PRO A 136 19.34 0.32 6.14
CA PRO A 136 19.89 -0.18 4.88
C PRO A 136 20.90 -1.28 5.17
N ARG A 137 20.75 -2.42 4.48
CA ARG A 137 21.66 -3.56 4.65
C ARG A 137 22.95 -3.32 3.85
N LEU A 138 24.03 -4.02 4.22
CA LEU A 138 25.31 -3.88 3.51
C LEU A 138 25.17 -4.26 2.02
N GLU A 139 24.30 -5.21 1.71
CA GLU A 139 24.08 -5.68 0.35
C GLU A 139 23.40 -4.62 -0.55
N GLU A 140 22.63 -3.69 0.03
CA GLU A 140 21.98 -2.60 -0.71
C GLU A 140 22.97 -1.53 -1.17
N TYR A 141 24.16 -1.47 -0.57
CA TYR A 141 25.23 -0.57 -1.02
C TYR A 141 26.07 -1.13 -2.18
N LEU A 142 25.99 -2.44 -2.44
CA LEU A 142 26.71 -3.07 -3.56
C LEU A 142 26.28 -2.56 -4.94
N PRO A 143 24.97 -2.44 -5.28
CA PRO A 143 24.54 -2.01 -6.62
C PRO A 143 24.99 -0.59 -6.98
N ILE A 144 25.11 0.34 -6.02
CA ILE A 144 25.64 1.70 -6.29
C ILE A 144 27.07 1.70 -6.85
N ILE A 145 27.86 0.67 -6.51
CA ILE A 145 29.24 0.54 -6.96
C ILE A 145 29.30 0.06 -8.41
N ASP A 146 28.24 -0.61 -8.90
CA ASP A 146 28.12 -1.14 -10.26
C ASP A 146 27.08 -0.34 -11.08
N GLN A 147 27.51 0.82 -11.59
CA GLN A 147 26.70 1.80 -12.32
C GLN A 147 26.20 1.33 -13.71
N THR A 148 26.09 0.02 -13.97
CA THR A 148 25.74 -0.52 -15.28
C THR A 148 24.24 -0.78 -15.48
N THR A 149 23.39 -0.50 -14.48
CA THR A 149 21.95 -0.78 -14.54
C THR A 149 21.14 0.50 -14.81
N SER A 150 20.24 0.44 -15.81
CA SER A 150 19.38 1.53 -16.29
C SER A 150 17.95 1.45 -15.73
N ASP A 151 17.74 0.73 -14.64
CA ASP A 151 16.45 0.58 -13.96
C ASP A 151 16.31 1.67 -12.89
N LEU A 152 15.11 1.88 -12.35
CA LEU A 152 14.89 2.83 -11.25
C LEU A 152 15.70 2.35 -10.03
N ASP A 153 16.85 2.99 -9.79
CA ASP A 153 17.85 2.50 -8.83
C ASP A 153 17.36 2.71 -7.41
N ASP A 154 17.29 1.64 -6.62
CA ASP A 154 16.92 1.73 -5.20
C ASP A 154 18.11 2.30 -4.42
N ILE A 155 17.91 3.47 -3.82
CA ILE A 155 18.94 4.12 -3.02
C ILE A 155 18.85 3.57 -1.58
N PRO A 156 19.95 3.09 -0.98
CA PRO A 156 19.95 2.65 0.41
C PRO A 156 19.64 3.85 1.31
N SER A 157 18.49 3.76 1.97
CA SER A 157 17.89 4.81 2.77
C SER A 157 17.35 4.22 4.07
N ASP A 158 17.19 5.08 5.09
CA ASP A 158 16.62 4.72 6.37
C ASP A 158 15.08 4.70 6.38
N ILE A 159 14.45 5.24 5.32
CA ILE A 159 13.01 5.25 5.10
C ILE A 159 12.71 4.71 3.70
N LYS A 160 11.88 3.67 3.63
CA LYS A 160 11.38 3.12 2.36
C LYS A 160 9.87 3.27 2.29
N THR A 161 9.37 3.59 1.11
CA THR A 161 7.96 3.57 0.80
C THR A 161 7.58 2.17 0.33
N VAL A 162 6.73 1.50 1.10
CA VAL A 162 6.19 0.18 0.79
C VAL A 162 4.76 0.33 0.29
N SER A 163 4.48 -0.20 -0.90
CA SER A 163 3.14 -0.22 -1.48
C SER A 163 2.66 -1.65 -1.65
N TYR A 164 1.40 -1.91 -1.28
CA TYR A 164 0.72 -3.18 -1.56
C TYR A 164 -0.48 -2.94 -2.45
N PHE A 165 -0.58 -3.74 -3.50
CA PHE A 165 -1.70 -3.74 -4.43
C PHE A 165 -1.79 -5.12 -5.11
N VAL A 166 -2.97 -5.45 -5.64
CA VAL A 166 -3.14 -6.67 -6.44
C VAL A 166 -3.09 -6.32 -7.92
N GLN A 167 -2.23 -7.00 -8.64
CA GLN A 167 -2.11 -6.90 -10.09
C GLN A 167 -3.01 -7.94 -10.76
N PRO A 168 -3.92 -7.55 -11.67
CA PRO A 168 -4.67 -8.50 -12.49
C PRO A 168 -3.75 -9.34 -13.38
N ALA A 169 -4.14 -10.59 -13.64
CA ALA A 169 -3.42 -11.44 -14.59
C ALA A 169 -3.46 -10.82 -15.99
N GLY A 170 -2.33 -10.89 -16.72
CA GLY A 170 -2.21 -10.30 -18.05
C GLY A 170 -2.02 -8.78 -18.07
N THR A 171 -1.74 -8.14 -16.92
CA THR A 171 -1.43 -6.70 -16.88
C THR A 171 -0.20 -6.38 -17.73
N ILE A 172 -0.39 -5.63 -18.81
CA ILE A 172 0.68 -5.18 -19.70
C ILE A 172 1.52 -4.13 -18.97
N GLY A 173 2.83 -4.37 -18.85
CA GLY A 173 3.71 -3.46 -18.14
C GLY A 173 3.53 -3.48 -16.62
N GLY A 174 3.03 -4.59 -16.07
CA GLY A 174 3.05 -4.86 -14.62
C GLY A 174 4.34 -5.54 -14.15
N VAL A 175 4.42 -5.78 -12.84
CA VAL A 175 5.50 -6.56 -12.22
C VAL A 175 5.45 -8.00 -12.72
N THR A 176 6.56 -8.48 -13.28
CA THR A 176 6.70 -9.86 -13.75
C THR A 176 7.42 -10.71 -12.73
N ASP A 177 6.96 -11.93 -12.51
CA ASP A 177 7.70 -12.92 -11.71
C ASP A 177 9.00 -13.35 -12.41
N SER A 178 10.11 -13.27 -11.69
CA SER A 178 11.45 -13.64 -12.15
C SER A 178 11.56 -15.13 -12.51
N LEU A 179 10.83 -16.00 -11.79
CA LEU A 179 10.82 -17.43 -12.07
C LEU A 179 10.03 -17.72 -13.36
N SER A 180 8.88 -17.08 -13.54
CA SER A 180 8.10 -17.12 -14.78
C SER A 180 8.93 -16.66 -15.98
N ARG A 181 9.69 -15.56 -15.84
CA ARG A 181 10.62 -15.08 -16.88
C ARG A 181 11.69 -16.13 -17.23
N LEU A 182 12.26 -16.79 -16.22
CA LEU A 182 13.30 -17.82 -16.43
C LEU A 182 12.74 -19.07 -17.12
N LEU A 183 11.51 -19.48 -16.79
CA LEU A 183 10.83 -20.61 -17.43
C LEU A 183 10.52 -20.33 -18.90
N ILE A 184 10.04 -19.11 -19.21
CA ILE A 184 9.80 -18.67 -20.60
C ILE A 184 11.11 -18.64 -21.39
N ALA A 185 12.19 -18.13 -20.81
CA ALA A 185 13.50 -18.11 -21.44
C ALA A 185 14.07 -19.52 -21.68
N ALA A 186 13.82 -20.47 -20.77
CA ALA A 186 14.25 -21.86 -20.90
C ALA A 186 13.47 -22.66 -21.96
N ASN A 187 12.21 -22.30 -22.22
CA ASN A 187 11.33 -22.97 -23.20
C ASN A 187 11.29 -22.29 -24.58
N SER A 188 12.23 -21.37 -24.84
CA SER A 188 12.39 -20.56 -26.07
C SER A 188 11.70 -21.11 -27.33
N GLY A 189 10.63 -20.44 -27.76
CA GLY A 189 10.07 -20.65 -29.10
C GLY A 189 8.79 -19.91 -29.46
N GLN A 190 7.88 -19.66 -28.51
CA GLN A 190 6.60 -18.98 -28.78
C GLN A 190 5.90 -18.72 -27.44
N ALA A 191 6.24 -17.62 -26.77
CA ALA A 191 5.36 -17.07 -25.74
C ALA A 191 4.59 -15.93 -26.42
N THR A 192 3.29 -16.11 -26.62
CA THR A 192 2.39 -14.99 -26.94
C THR A 192 2.43 -14.03 -25.75
N GLU A 193 2.65 -12.74 -26.01
CA GLU A 193 2.80 -11.68 -25.01
C GLU A 193 1.62 -11.63 -24.00
N ASP A 194 0.47 -12.23 -24.36
CA ASP A 194 -0.75 -12.33 -23.54
C ASP A 194 -0.68 -13.31 -22.34
N GLU A 195 0.28 -14.24 -22.27
CA GLU A 195 0.39 -15.20 -21.14
C GLU A 195 1.43 -14.81 -20.06
N SER A 196 2.08 -13.64 -20.19
CA SER A 196 3.29 -13.33 -19.41
C SER A 196 3.09 -12.49 -18.14
N GLY A 197 1.86 -12.08 -17.84
CA GLY A 197 1.56 -11.34 -16.60
C GLY A 197 0.99 -12.26 -15.53
N ALA A 198 1.84 -12.84 -14.68
CA ALA A 198 1.36 -13.47 -13.45
C ALA A 198 0.67 -12.38 -12.61
N GLY A 199 -0.65 -12.51 -12.44
CA GLY A 199 -1.42 -11.66 -11.53
C GLY A 199 -1.17 -12.10 -10.09
N GLY A 200 -1.48 -11.23 -9.13
CA GLY A 200 -1.35 -11.54 -7.71
C GLY A 200 -1.03 -10.33 -6.83
N LEU A 201 -0.75 -10.60 -5.55
CA LEU A 201 -0.33 -9.57 -4.61
C LEU A 201 1.10 -9.13 -4.94
N VAL A 202 1.24 -7.83 -5.21
CA VAL A 202 2.52 -7.17 -5.42
C VAL A 202 2.86 -6.39 -4.16
N ARG A 203 4.14 -6.48 -3.75
CA ARG A 203 4.75 -5.58 -2.78
C ARG A 203 5.87 -4.82 -3.47
N ARG A 204 5.75 -3.51 -3.50
CA ARG A 204 6.82 -2.61 -3.93
C ARG A 204 7.50 -2.06 -2.69
N SER A 205 8.83 -2.08 -2.65
CA SER A 205 9.60 -1.39 -1.62
C SER A 205 10.73 -0.63 -2.28
N LEU A 206 10.68 0.68 -2.19
CA LEU A 206 11.66 1.58 -2.79
C LEU A 206 11.98 2.71 -1.80
N ASP A 207 13.12 3.36 -1.95
CA ASP A 207 13.39 4.60 -1.23
C ASP A 207 12.27 5.64 -1.41
N ARG A 208 11.97 6.37 -0.33
CA ARG A 208 10.95 7.42 -0.33
C ARG A 208 11.29 8.53 -1.33
N HIS A 209 12.54 8.99 -1.36
CA HIS A 209 12.93 10.11 -2.22
C HIS A 209 12.84 9.71 -3.70
N VAL A 210 13.30 8.51 -4.06
CA VAL A 210 13.14 7.97 -5.41
C VAL A 210 11.66 7.84 -5.79
N THR A 211 10.81 7.40 -4.86
CA THR A 211 9.36 7.29 -5.10
C THR A 211 8.73 8.66 -5.35
N LEU A 212 9.06 9.65 -4.53
CA LEU A 212 8.58 11.03 -4.69
C LEU A 212 9.07 11.64 -6.01
N GLU A 213 10.36 11.50 -6.34
CA GLU A 213 10.94 12.00 -7.58
C GLU A 213 10.29 11.34 -8.80
N ALA A 214 10.05 10.03 -8.75
CA ALA A 214 9.39 9.30 -9.84
C ALA A 214 7.96 9.78 -10.06
N ILE A 215 7.22 10.09 -9.00
CA ILE A 215 5.86 10.64 -9.09
C ILE A 215 5.91 12.08 -9.63
N ASP A 216 6.80 12.93 -9.11
CA ASP A 216 6.98 14.33 -9.56
C ASP A 216 7.39 14.43 -11.04
N ASN A 217 8.23 13.50 -11.51
CA ASN A 217 8.67 13.42 -12.91
C ASN A 217 7.66 12.68 -13.82
N GLY A 218 6.51 12.23 -13.30
CA GLY A 218 5.50 11.50 -14.07
C GLY A 218 5.92 10.10 -14.53
N SER A 219 6.94 9.51 -13.91
CA SER A 219 7.49 8.17 -14.20
C SER A 219 6.78 7.07 -13.40
N ILE A 220 5.46 7.19 -13.26
CA ILE A 220 4.63 6.26 -12.46
C ILE A 220 4.54 4.88 -13.13
N MET A 221 4.54 4.83 -14.46
CA MET A 221 4.51 3.55 -15.20
C MET A 221 5.75 2.69 -14.95
N THR A 222 6.94 3.30 -14.87
CA THR A 222 8.16 2.59 -14.49
C THR A 222 8.14 2.22 -13.02
N LEU A 223 7.59 3.08 -12.15
CA LEU A 223 7.42 2.80 -10.73
C LEU A 223 6.45 1.62 -10.48
N ASN A 224 5.40 1.45 -11.29
CA ASN A 224 4.47 0.32 -11.18
C ASN A 224 5.07 -0.99 -11.70
N GLN A 225 6.16 -0.92 -12.47
CA GLN A 225 6.96 -2.08 -12.87
C GLN A 225 8.00 -2.47 -11.81
N THR A 226 8.34 -1.56 -10.89
CA THR A 226 9.23 -1.87 -9.78
C THR A 226 8.45 -2.53 -8.65
N GLY A 227 8.85 -3.72 -8.25
CA GLY A 227 8.19 -4.47 -7.19
C GLY A 227 8.43 -5.96 -7.29
N GLU A 228 7.92 -6.66 -6.28
CA GLU A 228 7.99 -8.11 -6.20
C GLU A 228 6.58 -8.70 -6.16
N LEU A 229 6.32 -9.68 -7.01
CA LEU A 229 5.10 -10.48 -6.94
C LEU A 229 5.24 -11.47 -5.79
N LEU A 230 4.57 -11.20 -4.67
CA LEU A 230 4.69 -12.02 -3.45
C LEU A 230 3.90 -13.32 -3.53
N ALA A 231 2.69 -13.25 -4.09
CA ALA A 231 1.80 -14.40 -4.16
C ALA A 231 0.83 -14.29 -5.34
N PRO A 232 0.95 -15.18 -6.35
CA PRO A 232 0.02 -15.21 -7.47
C PRO A 232 -1.38 -15.73 -7.11
N GLU A 233 -1.53 -16.41 -5.98
CA GLU A 233 -2.81 -17.01 -5.55
C GLU A 233 -3.80 -15.99 -4.95
N ILE A 234 -3.34 -14.79 -4.62
CA ILE A 234 -4.18 -13.74 -4.03
C ILE A 234 -4.92 -13.01 -5.15
N THR A 235 -6.25 -13.05 -5.07
CA THR A 235 -7.13 -12.43 -6.06
C THR A 235 -7.54 -11.01 -5.67
N ALA A 236 -7.65 -10.73 -4.36
CA ALA A 236 -7.95 -9.39 -3.88
C ALA A 236 -7.35 -9.14 -2.49
N ILE A 237 -7.02 -7.87 -2.23
CA ILE A 237 -6.64 -7.34 -0.94
C ILE A 237 -7.58 -6.17 -0.61
N GLU A 238 -8.06 -6.12 0.62
CA GLU A 238 -8.89 -5.03 1.11
C GLU A 238 -8.35 -4.45 2.42
N PHE A 239 -8.40 -3.14 2.55
CA PHE A 239 -7.99 -2.37 3.71
C PHE A 239 -9.19 -1.61 4.28
N SER A 240 -9.22 -1.50 5.61
CA SER A 240 -10.09 -0.56 6.31
C SER A 240 -9.32 0.08 7.45
N TYR A 241 -9.58 1.34 7.71
CA TYR A 241 -8.82 2.17 8.64
C TYR A 241 -9.70 2.53 9.84
N TRP A 242 -9.20 2.32 11.05
CA TRP A 242 -9.91 2.66 12.27
C TRP A 242 -9.45 4.02 12.78
N ASP A 243 -10.37 4.98 12.88
CA ASP A 243 -10.07 6.34 13.35
C ASP A 243 -10.18 6.50 14.88
N GLY A 244 -10.68 5.46 15.56
CA GLY A 244 -11.01 5.50 17.00
C GLY A 244 -12.50 5.27 17.27
N THR A 245 -13.36 5.59 16.32
CA THR A 245 -14.83 5.57 16.42
C THR A 245 -15.49 4.75 15.31
N LEU A 246 -15.02 4.88 14.06
CA LEU A 246 -15.59 4.23 12.88
C LEU A 246 -14.48 3.65 11.97
N TRP A 247 -14.89 2.68 11.14
CA TRP A 247 -14.06 2.15 10.07
C TRP A 247 -14.24 3.00 8.81
N GLN A 248 -13.14 3.52 8.29
CA GLN A 248 -13.05 4.29 7.06
C GLN A 248 -12.47 3.42 5.93
N LEU A 249 -12.86 3.71 4.68
CA LEU A 249 -12.37 3.00 3.48
C LEU A 249 -11.10 3.63 2.90
N GLN A 250 -10.78 4.84 3.30
CA GLN A 250 -9.59 5.56 2.88
C GLN A 250 -8.95 6.22 4.08
N TRP A 251 -7.64 6.45 4.00
CA TRP A 251 -6.90 7.21 4.98
C TRP A 251 -5.80 8.00 4.30
N ASN A 252 -5.65 9.26 4.70
CA ASN A 252 -4.51 10.09 4.34
C ASN A 252 -3.96 10.71 5.62
N SER A 253 -2.74 10.31 6.01
CA SER A 253 -2.09 10.82 7.22
C SER A 253 -1.72 12.28 7.16
N ASP A 254 -1.51 12.86 5.99
CA ASP A 254 -1.22 14.29 5.87
C ASP A 254 -2.47 15.14 6.09
N GLU A 255 -3.62 14.68 5.58
CA GLU A 255 -4.90 15.36 5.79
C GLU A 255 -5.41 15.23 7.22
N MET A 256 -5.27 14.04 7.81
CA MET A 256 -5.71 13.78 9.18
C MET A 256 -4.69 14.26 10.23
N GLY A 257 -3.44 14.50 9.83
CA GLY A 257 -2.34 14.85 10.73
C GLY A 257 -1.93 13.73 11.70
N GLN A 258 -2.41 12.50 11.46
CA GLN A 258 -2.12 11.35 12.30
C GLN A 258 -2.25 10.01 11.54
N LEU A 259 -1.69 8.96 12.13
CA LEU A 259 -1.87 7.58 11.69
C LEU A 259 -3.23 7.03 12.18
N PRO A 260 -3.83 6.07 11.45
CA PRO A 260 -5.03 5.39 11.92
C PRO A 260 -4.71 4.54 13.15
N ALA A 261 -5.66 4.35 14.06
CA ALA A 261 -5.47 3.57 15.28
C ALA A 261 -5.28 2.07 15.01
N ALA A 262 -5.95 1.56 13.99
CA ALA A 262 -5.77 0.20 13.51
C ALA A 262 -6.06 0.10 12.01
N VAL A 263 -5.47 -0.89 11.35
CA VAL A 263 -5.77 -1.26 9.97
C VAL A 263 -6.28 -2.68 9.96
N LYS A 264 -7.44 -2.90 9.35
CA LYS A 264 -7.96 -4.23 9.05
C LYS A 264 -7.55 -4.58 7.63
N VAL A 265 -6.83 -5.68 7.48
CA VAL A 265 -6.42 -6.23 6.19
C VAL A 265 -7.25 -7.48 5.93
N GLN A 266 -7.84 -7.58 4.75
CA GLN A 266 -8.55 -8.77 4.30
C GLN A 266 -7.92 -9.26 2.99
N LEU A 267 -7.57 -10.55 2.96
CA LEU A 267 -7.10 -11.22 1.74
C LEU A 267 -8.14 -12.19 1.25
N THR A 268 -8.35 -12.18 -0.06
CA THR A 268 -9.24 -13.10 -0.76
C THR A 268 -8.42 -13.98 -1.70
N MET A 269 -8.61 -15.29 -1.57
CA MET A 269 -7.92 -16.33 -2.34
C MET A 269 -8.93 -17.34 -2.86
N LEU A 270 -8.57 -18.08 -3.91
CA LEU A 270 -9.37 -19.19 -4.42
C LEU A 270 -9.22 -20.43 -3.52
N ASP A 271 -10.34 -21.08 -3.16
CA ASP A 271 -10.34 -22.33 -2.41
C ASP A 271 -9.70 -23.45 -3.26
N PRO A 272 -8.72 -24.19 -2.72
CA PRO A 272 -7.99 -25.21 -3.45
C PRO A 272 -8.88 -26.41 -3.82
N ALA A 273 -9.94 -26.67 -3.04
CA ALA A 273 -10.92 -27.71 -3.38
C ALA A 273 -11.73 -27.32 -4.63
N SER A 274 -12.08 -26.04 -4.76
CA SER A 274 -12.78 -25.52 -5.92
C SER A 274 -11.88 -25.54 -7.16
N ALA A 275 -10.63 -25.08 -7.04
CA ALA A 275 -9.66 -25.01 -8.14
C ALA A 275 -9.42 -26.34 -8.89
N MET A 276 -9.58 -27.50 -8.23
CA MET A 276 -9.45 -28.83 -8.88
C MET A 276 -10.67 -29.21 -9.74
N THR A 277 -11.78 -28.50 -9.58
CA THR A 277 -13.01 -28.69 -10.33
C THR A 277 -13.01 -27.70 -11.50
N ALA A 278 -13.01 -28.20 -12.73
CA ALA A 278 -12.82 -27.43 -13.97
C ALA A 278 -13.92 -26.38 -14.29
N GLU A 279 -14.88 -26.18 -13.37
CA GLU A 279 -15.99 -25.21 -13.45
C GLU A 279 -15.87 -24.13 -12.36
N SER A 280 -14.64 -23.75 -12.00
CA SER A 280 -14.41 -22.70 -11.01
C SER A 280 -14.61 -21.32 -11.63
N ASP A 281 -15.81 -20.76 -11.45
CA ASP A 281 -16.00 -19.32 -11.61
C ASP A 281 -15.36 -18.63 -10.40
N SER A 282 -14.34 -17.79 -10.63
CA SER A 282 -13.68 -16.97 -9.59
C SER A 282 -14.61 -15.91 -9.00
N SER A 283 -15.79 -15.73 -9.61
CA SER A 283 -16.83 -14.80 -9.17
C SER A 283 -17.78 -15.41 -8.13
N ASP A 284 -17.76 -16.73 -7.92
CA ASP A 284 -18.63 -17.39 -6.94
C ASP A 284 -18.05 -17.26 -5.53
N PRO A 285 -18.73 -16.58 -4.59
CA PRO A 285 -18.26 -16.44 -3.22
C PRO A 285 -18.10 -17.78 -2.48
N ALA A 286 -18.72 -18.87 -2.95
CA ALA A 286 -18.51 -20.19 -2.38
C ALA A 286 -17.11 -20.76 -2.66
N ASN A 287 -16.43 -20.27 -3.71
CA ASN A 287 -15.08 -20.68 -4.09
C ASN A 287 -14.00 -19.75 -3.53
N LEU A 288 -14.39 -18.71 -2.78
CA LEU A 288 -13.48 -17.71 -2.25
C LEU A 288 -13.25 -17.94 -0.76
N ARG A 289 -11.98 -17.94 -0.36
CA ARG A 289 -11.56 -17.92 1.03
C ARG A 289 -11.12 -16.51 1.39
N VAL A 290 -11.75 -15.96 2.43
CA VAL A 290 -11.42 -14.65 2.98
C VAL A 290 -10.75 -14.81 4.33
N ILE A 291 -9.60 -14.16 4.50
CA ILE A 291 -8.85 -14.11 5.76
C ILE A 291 -8.73 -12.65 6.18
N SER A 292 -9.11 -12.34 7.41
CA SER A 292 -9.05 -10.99 7.96
C SER A 292 -8.11 -10.92 9.16
N HIS A 293 -7.31 -9.86 9.23
CA HIS A 293 -6.43 -9.55 10.36
C HIS A 293 -6.55 -8.08 10.74
N ILE A 294 -6.52 -7.78 12.04
CA ILE A 294 -6.60 -6.41 12.56
C ILE A 294 -5.28 -6.08 13.24
N ILE A 295 -4.60 -5.08 12.70
CA ILE A 295 -3.26 -4.68 13.11
C ILE A 295 -3.36 -3.31 13.78
N ARG A 296 -2.79 -3.18 14.98
CA ARG A 296 -2.73 -1.90 15.69
C ARG A 296 -1.41 -1.20 15.39
N LEU A 297 -1.47 0.08 15.07
CA LEU A 297 -0.30 0.89 14.75
C LEU A 297 0.26 1.48 16.06
N PRO A 298 1.54 1.26 16.41
CA PRO A 298 2.09 1.72 17.68
C PRO A 298 2.22 3.24 17.77
N MET A 299 2.39 3.90 16.62
CA MET A 299 2.55 5.36 16.51
C MET A 299 1.21 6.09 16.33
N SER A 300 0.07 5.38 16.37
CA SER A 300 -1.23 6.02 16.31
C SER A 300 -1.56 6.69 17.64
N GLN A 301 -1.84 7.99 17.60
CA GLN A 301 -2.53 8.65 18.70
C GLN A 301 -4.04 8.54 18.46
N PRO A 302 -4.86 8.29 19.50
CA PRO A 302 -6.30 8.46 19.34
C PRO A 302 -6.54 9.92 18.95
N VAL A 303 -7.43 10.17 17.97
CA VAL A 303 -7.91 11.52 17.69
C VAL A 303 -8.39 12.09 19.02
N GLU A 304 -7.71 13.10 19.55
CA GLU A 304 -8.22 13.84 20.71
C GLU A 304 -9.53 14.47 20.25
N THR A 305 -10.64 13.89 20.70
CA THR A 305 -11.95 14.49 20.51
C THR A 305 -11.88 15.80 21.29
N SER A 306 -11.70 16.92 20.57
CA SER A 306 -11.54 18.23 21.20
C SER A 306 -12.62 18.39 22.26
N GLU A 307 -12.19 18.56 23.51
CA GLU A 307 -13.06 18.63 24.69
C GLU A 307 -14.09 19.78 24.61
N GLU A 308 -14.00 20.63 23.58
CA GLU A 308 -14.93 21.71 23.26
C GLU A 308 -16.37 21.24 22.95
N GLU A 309 -16.59 20.01 22.46
CA GLU A 309 -17.96 19.50 22.23
C GLU A 309 -18.64 18.99 23.51
N THR A 310 -17.84 18.60 24.52
CA THR A 310 -18.35 18.14 25.83
C THR A 310 -18.85 19.28 26.71
N VAL A 311 -18.26 20.48 26.62
CA VAL A 311 -18.74 21.65 27.38
C VAL A 311 -20.02 22.26 26.80
N LEU A 312 -20.30 22.07 25.51
CA LEU A 312 -21.56 22.52 24.89
C LEU A 312 -22.73 21.57 25.15
N SER A 313 -22.46 20.29 25.37
CA SER A 313 -23.49 19.30 25.72
C SER A 313 -23.84 19.27 27.21
N GLU A 314 -22.95 19.74 28.10
CA GLU A 314 -23.23 19.87 29.54
C GLU A 314 -23.90 21.20 29.93
N THR A 315 -23.96 22.19 29.00
CA THR A 315 -24.58 23.51 29.27
C THR A 315 -25.85 23.81 28.47
N GLY A 316 -26.43 22.81 27.79
CA GLY A 316 -27.65 22.96 26.99
C GLY A 316 -28.85 22.14 27.48
N LEU A 317 -29.71 22.79 28.29
CA LEU A 317 -31.07 22.41 28.75
C LEU A 317 -31.21 21.45 29.95
#